data_AF-A0A662DG70-F1
#
_entry.id   AF-A0A662DG70-F1
#
_cell.length_a   1.000
_cell.length_b   1.000
_cell.length_c   1.000
_cell.angle_alpha   90.00
_cell.angle_beta   90.00
_cell.angle_gamma   90.00
#
_symmetry.space_group_name_H-M   'P 1'
#
loop_
_entity.id
_entity.type
_entity.pdbx_description
1 polymer ?
#
loop_
_entity_poly.entity_id
_entity_poly.type
_entity_poly.pdbx_seq_one_letter_code
_entity_poly.pdbx_strand_id
1 'polypeptide(L)'
;TLPVSLGMPGVADRTRLLKISARIGVGGSIRFLRKNTGVVGRFVRPGSYNPAELLEELGSALDDPILGIDGVHIFTFNSCESTEGWRRQYLAEL
;
A
#
# COMPACT_ATOMS: atom_id res chain seq x y z
N THR A 1 7.25 -11.29 -21.75
CA THR A 1 6.90 -9.92 -21.31
C THR A 1 7.94 -9.47 -20.30
N LEU A 2 8.07 -8.15 -20.07
CA LEU A 2 8.96 -7.64 -19.02
C LEU A 2 8.26 -7.83 -17.66
N PRO A 3 8.94 -8.33 -16.62
CA PRO A 3 8.33 -8.54 -15.31
C PRO A 3 7.89 -7.22 -14.68
N VAL A 4 6.71 -7.22 -14.06
CA VAL A 4 6.15 -6.07 -13.34
C VAL A 4 6.27 -6.32 -11.84
N SER A 5 6.74 -5.31 -11.10
CA SER A 5 6.73 -5.34 -9.64
C SER A 5 5.67 -4.38 -9.10
N LEU A 6 4.80 -4.87 -8.21
CA LEU A 6 3.79 -4.05 -7.56
C LEU A 6 4.43 -3.16 -6.48
N GLY A 7 4.48 -1.86 -6.72
CA GLY A 7 4.95 -0.88 -5.73
C GLY A 7 3.90 -0.61 -4.67
N MET A 8 4.22 -0.81 -3.38
CA MET A 8 3.30 -0.55 -2.29
C MET A 8 3.96 0.12 -1.07
N PRO A 9 3.22 0.91 -0.28
CA PRO A 9 3.72 1.45 0.97
C PRO A 9 3.94 0.35 2.02
N GLY A 10 5.05 0.42 2.75
CA GLY A 10 5.28 -0.36 3.96
C GLY A 10 4.54 0.23 5.17
N VAL A 11 4.87 -0.25 6.37
CA VAL A 11 4.27 0.25 7.62
C VAL A 11 4.67 1.70 7.83
N ALA A 12 3.69 2.61 7.77
CA ALA A 12 3.90 4.04 7.92
C ALA A 12 2.64 4.73 8.47
N ASP A 13 2.81 5.91 9.07
CA ASP A 13 1.68 6.76 9.46
C ASP A 13 0.87 7.20 8.22
N ARG A 14 -0.46 7.11 8.30
CA ARG A 14 -1.36 7.45 7.18
C ARG A 14 -1.26 8.93 6.79
N THR A 15 -1.03 9.83 7.76
CA THR A 15 -0.82 11.26 7.49
C THR A 15 0.47 11.50 6.73
N ARG A 16 1.55 10.77 7.08
CA ARG A 16 2.82 10.81 6.36
C ARG A 16 2.67 10.31 4.93
N LEU A 17 1.95 9.22 4.71
CA LEU A 17 1.65 8.72 3.36
C LEU A 17 0.91 9.77 2.54
N LEU A 18 -0.16 10.38 3.08
CA LEU A 18 -0.90 11.44 2.40
C LEU A 18 -0.02 12.63 2.01
N LYS A 19 0.89 13.06 2.90
CA LYS A 19 1.86 14.13 2.61
C LYS A 19 2.81 13.74 1.46
N ILE A 20 3.33 12.52 1.46
CA ILE A 20 4.22 12.03 0.40
C ILE A 20 3.45 11.92 -0.92
N SER A 21 2.27 11.33 -0.91
CA SER A 21 1.37 11.22 -2.07
C SER A 21 1.08 12.58 -2.71
N ALA A 22 0.81 13.61 -1.90
CA ALA A 22 0.61 14.96 -2.41
C ALA A 22 1.86 15.52 -3.09
N ARG A 23 3.05 15.24 -2.54
CA ARG A 23 4.34 15.72 -3.07
C ARG A 23 4.75 15.03 -4.36
N ILE A 24 4.50 13.72 -4.51
CA ILE A 24 4.88 12.95 -5.70
C ILE A 24 3.86 13.05 -6.84
N GLY A 25 2.82 13.87 -6.69
CA GLY A 25 1.90 14.18 -7.79
C GLY A 25 0.83 13.12 -8.07
N VAL A 26 0.56 12.19 -7.14
CA VAL A 26 -0.61 11.28 -7.23
C VAL A 26 -1.93 11.99 -6.88
N GLY A 27 -2.06 13.24 -7.33
CA GLY A 27 -3.18 14.15 -7.02
C GLY A 27 -4.53 13.68 -7.55
N GLY A 28 -4.54 12.85 -8.60
CA GLY A 28 -5.75 12.18 -9.11
C GLY A 28 -6.37 11.25 -8.07
N SER A 29 -5.54 10.40 -7.44
CA SER A 29 -5.96 9.48 -6.36
C SER A 29 -6.40 10.25 -5.11
N ILE A 30 -5.72 11.35 -4.78
CA ILE A 30 -6.13 12.23 -3.66
C ILE A 30 -7.48 12.90 -3.95
N ARG A 31 -7.73 13.34 -5.18
CA ARG A 31 -9.01 13.93 -5.58
C ARG A 31 -10.14 12.91 -5.54
N PHE A 32 -9.87 11.67 -5.95
CA PHE A 32 -10.80 10.55 -5.80
C PHE A 32 -11.15 10.32 -4.33
N LEU A 33 -10.13 10.23 -3.46
CA LEU A 33 -10.33 10.12 -2.02
C LEU A 33 -11.23 11.25 -1.51
N ARG A 34 -10.92 12.53 -1.80
CA ARG A 34 -11.73 13.67 -1.35
C ARG A 34 -13.21 13.61 -1.76
N LYS A 35 -13.54 13.01 -2.90
CA LYS A 35 -14.93 12.86 -3.37
C LYS A 35 -15.64 11.66 -2.75
N ASN A 36 -14.90 10.70 -2.20
CA ASN A 36 -15.43 9.47 -1.65
C ASN A 36 -15.28 9.45 -0.12
N THR A 37 -16.18 10.16 0.57
CA THR A 37 -16.12 10.43 2.02
C THR A 37 -16.04 9.16 2.89
N GLY A 38 -16.61 8.04 2.44
CA GLY A 38 -16.47 6.74 3.10
C GLY A 38 -15.03 6.20 3.10
N VAL A 39 -14.28 6.42 2.01
CA VAL A 39 -12.87 6.00 1.88
C VAL A 39 -11.94 7.00 2.58
N VAL A 40 -12.29 8.29 2.58
CA VAL A 40 -11.61 9.31 3.40
C VAL A 40 -11.56 8.86 4.85
N GLY A 41 -12.69 8.46 5.44
CA GLY A 41 -12.76 8.02 6.83
C GLY A 41 -11.77 6.92 7.21
N ARG A 42 -11.45 6.00 6.28
CA ARG A 42 -10.45 4.93 6.49
C ARG A 42 -9.00 5.42 6.41
N PHE A 43 -8.74 6.47 5.62
CA PHE A 43 -7.41 7.05 5.45
C PHE A 43 -7.06 8.16 6.44
N VAL A 44 -8.04 8.88 7.02
CA VAL A 44 -7.80 9.91 8.07
C VAL A 44 -7.89 9.38 9.49
N ARG A 45 -8.29 8.11 9.70
CA ARG A 45 -8.22 7.49 11.03
C ARG A 45 -6.77 7.50 11.54
N PRO A 46 -6.53 7.95 12.79
CA PRO A 46 -5.21 7.85 13.41
C PRO A 46 -4.73 6.40 13.39
N GLY A 47 -3.43 6.21 13.13
CA GLY A 47 -2.80 4.91 13.17
C GLY A 47 -1.91 4.63 11.97
N SER A 48 -1.25 3.48 12.03
CA SER A 48 -0.40 3.00 10.96
C SER A 48 -1.24 2.45 9.81
N TYR A 49 -0.74 2.65 8.60
CA TYR A 49 -1.18 1.91 7.44
C TYR A 49 -0.72 0.44 7.60
N ASN A 50 -1.65 -0.50 7.43
CA ASN A 50 -1.37 -1.92 7.36
C ASN A 50 -1.21 -2.33 5.89
N PRO A 51 -0.02 -2.76 5.43
CA PRO A 51 0.18 -3.17 4.05
C PRO A 51 -0.63 -4.42 3.65
N ALA A 52 -0.98 -5.28 4.59
CA ALA A 52 -1.78 -6.48 4.31
C ALA A 52 -3.16 -6.14 3.72
N GLU A 53 -3.78 -5.04 4.16
CA GLU A 53 -5.10 -4.61 3.68
C GLU A 53 -5.13 -4.48 2.14
N LEU A 54 -4.05 -3.98 1.52
CA LEU A 54 -3.99 -3.84 0.07
C LEU A 54 -3.77 -5.19 -0.64
N LEU A 55 -2.94 -6.06 -0.08
CA LEU A 55 -2.68 -7.38 -0.67
C LEU A 55 -3.94 -8.25 -0.63
N GLU A 56 -4.66 -8.23 0.48
CA GLU A 56 -5.93 -8.93 0.66
C GLU A 56 -7.02 -8.39 -0.28
N GLU A 57 -7.10 -7.06 -0.46
CA GLU A 57 -8.05 -6.44 -1.39
C GLU A 57 -7.77 -6.75 -2.85
N LEU A 58 -6.49 -6.93 -3.23
CA LEU A 58 -6.11 -7.35 -4.58
C LEU A 58 -6.40 -8.84 -4.81
N GLY A 59 -6.23 -9.67 -3.78
CA GLY A 59 -6.62 -11.09 -3.79
C GLY A 59 -6.13 -11.84 -5.04
N SER A 60 -7.04 -12.57 -5.69
CA SER A 60 -6.73 -13.39 -6.87
C SER A 60 -6.33 -12.59 -8.12
N ALA A 61 -6.48 -11.25 -8.12
CA ALA A 61 -5.98 -10.45 -9.23
C ALA A 61 -4.45 -10.50 -9.32
N LEU A 62 -3.75 -10.74 -8.20
CA LEU A 62 -2.30 -10.90 -8.18
C LEU A 62 -1.83 -12.15 -8.96
N ASP A 63 -2.70 -13.16 -9.10
CA ASP A 63 -2.42 -14.41 -9.80
C ASP A 63 -2.73 -14.34 -11.30
N ASP A 64 -3.24 -13.21 -11.80
CA ASP A 64 -3.59 -13.06 -13.21
C ASP A 64 -2.32 -13.00 -14.08
N PRO A 65 -2.07 -14.01 -14.94
CA PRO A 65 -0.87 -14.05 -15.77
C PRO A 65 -0.82 -12.90 -16.80
N ILE A 66 -1.95 -12.25 -17.11
CA ILE A 66 -1.99 -11.08 -17.99
C ILE A 66 -1.32 -9.87 -17.33
N LEU A 67 -1.40 -9.74 -16.00
CA LEU A 67 -0.80 -8.63 -15.26
C LEU A 67 0.73 -8.77 -15.14
N GLY A 68 1.27 -9.99 -15.21
CA GLY A 68 2.72 -10.24 -15.20
C GLY A 68 3.42 -9.76 -13.93
N ILE A 69 2.73 -9.86 -12.78
CA ILE A 69 3.25 -9.45 -11.48
C ILE A 69 4.16 -10.56 -10.93
N ASP A 70 5.46 -10.28 -10.89
CA ASP A 70 6.46 -11.25 -10.40
C ASP A 70 6.84 -11.02 -8.93
N GLY A 71 6.27 -9.98 -8.30
CA GLY A 71 6.47 -9.71 -6.89
C GLY A 71 6.09 -8.30 -6.47
N VAL A 72 6.40 -8.01 -5.21
CA VAL A 72 6.05 -6.77 -4.53
C VAL A 72 7.30 -5.98 -4.17
N HIS A 73 7.30 -4.68 -4.48
CA HIS A 73 8.32 -3.73 -4.05
C HIS A 73 7.77 -2.84 -2.93
N ILE A 74 8.30 -2.99 -1.73
CA ILE A 74 7.80 -2.28 -0.55
C ILE A 74 8.64 -1.03 -0.28
N PHE A 75 8.00 0.13 -0.32
CA PHE A 75 8.60 1.40 0.08
C PHE A 75 8.48 1.57 1.60
N THR A 76 9.58 1.37 2.33
CA THR A 76 9.57 1.39 3.81
C THR A 76 9.43 2.79 4.42
N PHE A 77 9.68 3.86 3.65
CA PHE A 77 9.73 5.24 4.14
C PHE A 77 10.63 5.41 5.38
N ASN A 78 11.78 4.74 5.43
CA ASN A 78 12.70 4.70 6.57
C ASN A 78 12.14 4.01 7.84
N SER A 79 11.01 3.34 7.75
CA SER A 79 10.43 2.51 8.81
C SER A 79 10.71 1.02 8.56
N CYS A 80 12.00 0.70 8.32
CA CYS A 80 12.44 -0.64 7.92
C CYS A 80 12.12 -1.71 8.96
N GLU A 81 12.40 -1.44 10.24
CA GLU A 81 12.14 -2.40 11.33
C GLU A 81 10.66 -2.76 11.45
N SER A 82 9.79 -1.74 11.48
CA SER A 82 8.34 -1.95 11.55
C SER A 82 7.79 -2.66 10.31
N THR A 83 8.32 -2.33 9.13
CA THR A 83 7.93 -3.00 7.87
C THR A 83 8.40 -4.45 7.84
N GLU A 84 9.61 -4.75 8.30
CA GLU A 84 10.12 -6.12 8.37
C GLU A 84 9.40 -6.95 9.43
N GLY A 85 9.09 -6.36 10.58
CA GLY A 85 8.27 -7.01 11.62
C GLY A 85 6.90 -7.41 11.07
N TRP A 86 6.22 -6.48 10.38
CA TRP A 86 4.98 -6.78 9.67
C TRP A 86 5.15 -7.89 8.63
N ARG A 87 6.17 -7.81 7.76
CA ARG A 87 6.39 -8.81 6.71
C ARG A 87 6.57 -10.21 7.28
N ARG A 88 7.36 -10.34 8.35
CA ARG A 88 7.58 -11.63 9.03
C ARG A 88 6.29 -12.19 9.61
N GLN A 89 5.51 -11.35 10.27
CA GLN A 89 4.22 -11.74 10.83
C GLN A 89 3.26 -12.18 9.71
N TYR A 90 3.10 -11.35 8.68
CA TYR A 90 2.22 -11.64 7.55
C TYR A 90 2.57 -12.97 6.88
N LEU A 91 3.86 -13.22 6.60
CA LEU A 91 4.30 -14.48 6.00
C LEU A 91 4.14 -15.71 6.91
N ALA A 92 4.10 -15.52 8.23
CA ALA A 92 3.85 -16.61 9.18
C ALA A 92 2.36 -16.95 9.30
N GLU A 93 1.47 -16.05 8.85
CA GLU A 93 0.02 -16.17 8.88
C GLU A 93 -0.59 -16.59 7.53
N LEU A 94 0.19 -16.55 6.44
CA LEU A 94 -0.15 -17.11 5.12
C LEU A 94 -0.13 -18.64 5.13
#